data_AF-A0A1B4ZBJ0-F1
#
_entry.id   AF-A0A1B4ZBJ0-F1
#
_cell.length_a   1.000
_cell.length_b   1.000
_cell.length_c   1.000
_cell.angle_alpha   90.00
_cell.angle_beta   90.00
_cell.angle_gamma   90.00
#
_symmetry.space_group_name_H-M   'P 1'
#
loop_
_entity.id
_entity.type
_entity.pdbx_description
1 polymer ?
#
loop_
_entity_poly.entity_id
_entity_poly.type
_entity_poly.pdbx_seq_one_letter_code
_entity_poly.pdbx_strand_id
1 'polypeptide(L)'
;MLRVALVVSIFVLSLGGLYCTPVQTSTKPDDSSAKHDDRSAKPVDSSAKPDDSSVKTKEVMLSSGQDMSSSEDANNTVDLMTFMNQCNESFRTDMAYIDALMESGSFPDETDRTPKCYVRCVLEHVGVASEEGAFDAARASEVFAGERGGRAMTDVQDLAEACADRNESCKCERSYRFMRCLMEAEIKEYSSN
;
A
#
# COMPACT_ATOMS: atom_id res chain seq x y z
N MET A 1 -38.61 -31.60 43.41
CA MET A 1 -37.28 -30.94 43.35
C MET A 1 -36.95 -30.74 41.89
N LEU A 2 -36.87 -29.47 41.52
CA LEU A 2 -36.81 -28.92 40.17
C LEU A 2 -35.33 -28.69 39.79
N ARG A 3 -35.03 -28.76 38.48
CA ARG A 3 -33.83 -28.28 37.76
C ARG A 3 -32.81 -29.34 37.33
N VAL A 4 -32.97 -29.81 36.08
CA VAL A 4 -31.83 -29.95 35.15
C VAL A 4 -32.37 -29.61 33.75
N ALA A 5 -32.59 -28.33 33.48
CA ALA A 5 -32.67 -27.82 32.12
C ALA A 5 -31.25 -27.40 31.76
N LEU A 6 -30.53 -28.29 31.07
CA LEU A 6 -29.18 -28.04 30.60
C LEU A 6 -29.28 -26.99 29.50
N VAL A 7 -28.75 -25.82 29.80
CA VAL A 7 -28.64 -24.64 28.94
C VAL A 7 -27.84 -25.08 27.71
N VAL A 8 -28.53 -25.27 26.58
CA VAL A 8 -27.89 -25.33 25.27
C VAL A 8 -27.43 -23.91 24.98
N SER A 9 -26.25 -23.57 25.50
CA SER A 9 -25.59 -22.31 25.25
C SER A 9 -25.32 -22.18 23.76
N ILE A 10 -25.99 -21.19 23.19
CA ILE A 10 -25.86 -20.67 21.84
C ILE A 10 -24.40 -20.24 21.64
N PHE A 11 -23.55 -21.13 21.13
CA PHE A 11 -22.32 -20.73 20.46
C PHE A 11 -22.66 -20.46 18.99
N VAL A 12 -23.32 -19.32 18.76
CA VAL A 12 -23.24 -18.68 17.43
C VAL A 12 -21.84 -18.10 17.37
N LEU A 13 -20.92 -18.88 16.80
CA LEU A 13 -19.63 -18.38 16.35
C LEU A 13 -19.92 -17.24 15.38
N SER A 14 -19.78 -16.00 15.87
CA SER A 14 -19.74 -14.80 15.06
C SER A 14 -18.47 -14.86 14.22
N LEU A 15 -18.57 -15.56 13.10
CA LEU A 15 -17.60 -15.52 12.01
C LEU A 15 -17.67 -14.17 11.25
N GLY A 16 -18.41 -13.17 11.75
CA GLY A 16 -18.69 -11.91 11.07
C GLY A 16 -17.50 -10.96 10.87
N GLY A 17 -16.28 -11.34 11.26
CA GLY A 17 -15.09 -10.47 11.16
C GLY A 17 -14.26 -10.63 9.89
N LEU A 18 -14.47 -11.69 9.09
CA LEU A 18 -13.57 -12.00 7.97
C LEU A 18 -14.13 -11.68 6.59
N TYR A 19 -15.43 -11.40 6.49
CA TYR A 19 -16.10 -11.19 5.21
C TYR A 19 -16.61 -9.76 5.15
N CYS A 20 -15.80 -8.85 4.59
CA CYS A 20 -16.47 -7.73 3.94
C CYS A 20 -17.24 -8.34 2.77
N THR A 21 -18.56 -8.22 2.79
CA THR A 21 -19.37 -8.67 1.66
C THR A 21 -19.04 -7.78 0.47
N PRO A 22 -18.84 -8.34 -0.74
CA PRO A 22 -18.70 -7.51 -1.93
C PRO A 22 -19.96 -6.67 -2.11
N VAL A 23 -19.80 -5.38 -2.40
CA VAL A 23 -20.84 -4.59 -3.06
C VAL A 23 -21.15 -5.31 -4.37
N GLN A 24 -22.40 -5.76 -4.54
CA GLN A 24 -22.84 -6.38 -5.78
C GLN A 24 -22.83 -5.33 -6.89
N THR A 25 -21.76 -5.24 -7.67
CA THR A 25 -21.85 -4.69 -9.01
C THR A 25 -22.56 -5.74 -9.87
N SER A 26 -23.83 -5.50 -10.20
CA SER A 26 -24.56 -6.30 -11.18
C SER A 26 -23.79 -6.29 -12.51
N THR A 27 -23.06 -7.36 -12.80
CA THR A 27 -22.49 -7.60 -14.12
C THR A 27 -23.62 -7.99 -15.07
N LYS A 28 -23.94 -7.10 -16.02
CA LYS A 28 -24.64 -7.47 -17.24
C LYS A 28 -23.61 -8.06 -18.21
N PRO A 29 -23.86 -9.19 -18.87
CA PRO A 29 -22.95 -9.72 -19.89
C PRO A 29 -23.15 -8.94 -21.19
N ASP A 30 -22.13 -8.20 -21.61
CA ASP A 30 -22.03 -7.71 -22.98
C ASP A 30 -21.25 -8.73 -23.81
N ASP A 31 -22.00 -9.50 -24.59
CA ASP A 31 -21.54 -10.34 -25.68
C ASP A 31 -21.19 -9.43 -26.87
N SER A 32 -19.92 -9.43 -27.31
CA SER A 32 -19.55 -9.11 -28.71
C SER A 32 -18.07 -9.42 -29.01
N SER A 33 -17.85 -10.66 -29.44
CA SER A 33 -17.05 -11.05 -30.62
C SER A 33 -15.85 -10.19 -31.01
N ALA A 34 -14.64 -10.63 -30.64
CA ALA A 34 -13.39 -10.24 -31.30
C ALA A 34 -13.20 -11.05 -32.59
N LYS A 35 -13.14 -10.37 -33.74
CA LYS A 35 -12.68 -10.95 -35.01
C LYS A 35 -11.15 -10.95 -35.04
N HIS A 36 -10.59 -12.12 -35.31
CA HIS A 36 -9.23 -12.29 -35.78
C HIS A 36 -9.13 -11.78 -37.22
N ASP A 37 -8.12 -10.95 -37.51
CA ASP A 37 -7.60 -10.79 -38.86
C ASP A 37 -6.08 -10.99 -38.84
N ASP A 38 -5.70 -12.06 -39.53
CA ASP A 38 -4.35 -12.53 -39.83
C ASP A 38 -3.75 -11.68 -40.95
N ARG A 39 -2.51 -11.20 -40.79
CA ARG A 39 -1.69 -10.87 -41.96
C ARG A 39 -0.20 -11.03 -41.68
N SER A 40 0.34 -12.11 -42.23
CA SER A 40 1.75 -12.45 -42.28
C SER A 40 2.47 -11.89 -43.53
N ALA A 41 3.81 -11.97 -43.49
CA ALA A 41 4.85 -11.68 -44.50
C ALA A 41 5.37 -10.22 -44.59
N LYS A 42 6.68 -9.92 -44.66
CA LYS A 42 7.94 -10.71 -44.81
C LYS A 42 9.15 -9.80 -44.40
N PRO A 43 10.39 -10.35 -44.31
CA PRO A 43 11.56 -9.71 -43.69
C PRO A 43 12.39 -8.87 -44.67
N VAL A 44 13.20 -7.96 -44.13
CA VAL A 44 14.40 -7.43 -44.80
C VAL A 44 15.59 -7.42 -43.83
N ASP A 45 16.65 -8.03 -44.32
CA ASP A 45 17.99 -8.20 -43.77
C ASP A 45 18.78 -6.89 -43.90
N SER A 46 19.66 -6.57 -42.93
CA SER A 46 21.03 -6.10 -43.22
C SER A 46 21.85 -5.93 -41.95
N SER A 47 23.00 -6.58 -41.97
CA SER A 47 24.05 -6.61 -40.95
C SER A 47 24.91 -5.36 -40.94
N ALA A 48 25.41 -4.94 -39.77
CA ALA A 48 26.69 -4.26 -39.61
C ALA A 48 27.22 -4.37 -38.16
N LYS A 49 28.43 -4.91 -38.02
CA LYS A 49 29.38 -4.82 -36.90
C LYS A 49 30.73 -4.38 -37.53
N PRO A 50 31.78 -4.06 -36.75
CA PRO A 50 31.89 -3.43 -35.43
C PRO A 50 32.76 -2.14 -35.56
N ASP A 51 33.15 -1.48 -34.47
CA ASP A 51 34.55 -0.99 -34.31
C ASP A 51 34.84 -0.49 -32.88
N ASP A 52 36.05 -0.83 -32.47
CA ASP A 52 36.72 -0.70 -31.18
C ASP A 52 37.48 0.64 -31.09
N SER A 53 37.53 1.29 -29.92
CA SER A 53 38.78 1.89 -29.42
C SER A 53 38.68 2.47 -28.00
N SER A 54 39.73 2.14 -27.26
CA SER A 54 40.05 2.38 -25.86
C SER A 54 40.91 3.64 -25.67
N VAL A 55 40.66 4.44 -24.61
CA VAL A 55 41.65 5.32 -23.93
C VAL A 55 41.21 5.48 -22.46
N LYS A 56 41.77 4.71 -21.51
CA LYS A 56 42.98 4.96 -20.70
C LYS A 56 42.89 6.11 -19.67
N THR A 57 42.59 5.67 -18.43
CA THR A 57 43.10 6.12 -17.11
C THR A 57 43.09 7.59 -16.73
N LYS A 58 42.59 7.86 -15.50
CA LYS A 58 43.40 8.41 -14.40
C LYS A 58 42.72 8.17 -13.05
N GLU A 59 43.49 7.60 -12.13
CA GLU A 59 43.16 7.42 -10.73
C GLU A 59 43.10 8.76 -10.00
N VAL A 60 42.23 8.88 -9.00
CA VAL A 60 42.47 9.71 -7.82
C VAL A 60 41.64 9.20 -6.64
N MET A 61 42.35 8.46 -5.79
CA MET A 61 42.45 8.61 -4.34
C MET A 61 41.23 8.33 -3.44
N LEU A 62 41.35 7.20 -2.75
CA LEU A 62 41.21 7.03 -1.30
C LEU A 62 41.08 8.35 -0.50
N SER A 63 39.98 8.52 0.22
CA SER A 63 40.05 9.06 1.58
C SER A 63 38.86 8.56 2.40
N SER A 64 39.20 8.08 3.57
CA SER A 64 38.36 7.51 4.60
C SER A 64 37.24 8.45 5.06
N GLY A 65 36.09 7.83 5.34
CA GLY A 65 35.01 8.38 6.14
C GLY A 65 34.09 7.23 6.51
N GLN A 66 34.39 6.56 7.63
CA GLN A 66 33.43 5.67 8.28
C GLN A 66 32.36 6.56 8.89
N ASP A 67 31.30 6.85 8.14
CA ASP A 67 30.03 7.29 8.72
C ASP A 67 29.27 6.04 9.16
N MET A 68 29.56 5.64 10.39
CA MET A 68 28.69 4.77 11.20
C MET A 68 27.40 5.54 11.50
N SER A 69 26.46 5.59 10.56
CA SER A 69 25.07 6.02 10.78
C SER A 69 24.19 5.72 9.57
N SER A 70 24.04 4.45 9.16
CA SER A 70 22.97 4.07 8.23
C SER A 70 22.82 2.55 8.18
N SER A 71 22.20 1.98 9.21
CA SER A 71 21.69 0.62 9.13
C SER A 71 20.22 0.53 9.51
N GLU A 72 19.68 1.52 10.23
CA GLU A 72 18.29 1.49 10.70
C GLU A 72 17.33 2.09 9.66
N ASP A 73 17.65 3.24 9.07
CA ASP A 73 16.83 3.85 8.01
C ASP A 73 16.84 3.05 6.70
N ALA A 74 17.99 2.49 6.32
CA ALA A 74 18.12 1.63 5.16
C ALA A 74 17.35 0.30 5.35
N ASN A 75 17.28 -0.21 6.58
CA ASN A 75 16.55 -1.45 6.86
C ASN A 75 15.04 -1.21 6.85
N ASN A 76 14.55 -0.13 7.48
CA ASN A 76 13.12 0.21 7.49
C ASN A 76 12.55 0.50 6.09
N THR A 77 13.31 1.18 5.23
CA THR A 77 12.89 1.48 3.84
C THR A 77 12.88 0.24 2.95
N VAL A 78 13.87 -0.65 3.11
CA VAL A 78 13.92 -1.96 2.44
C VAL A 78 12.77 -2.87 2.91
N ASP A 79 12.42 -2.83 4.19
CA ASP A 79 11.29 -3.57 4.75
C ASP A 79 9.95 -3.11 4.14
N LEU A 80 9.71 -1.79 4.03
CA LEU A 80 8.49 -1.25 3.42
C LEU A 80 8.32 -1.70 1.95
N MET A 81 9.34 -1.54 1.11
CA MET A 81 9.26 -1.95 -0.30
C MET A 81 9.06 -3.47 -0.45
N THR A 82 9.67 -4.26 0.43
CA THR A 82 9.50 -5.71 0.44
C THR A 82 8.04 -6.08 0.74
N PHE A 83 7.43 -5.47 1.74
CA PHE A 83 6.03 -5.74 2.09
C PHE A 83 5.04 -5.22 1.06
N MET A 84 5.32 -4.08 0.42
CA MET A 84 4.53 -3.61 -0.74
C MET A 84 4.48 -4.66 -1.86
N ASN A 85 5.62 -5.25 -2.22
CA ASN A 85 5.66 -6.30 -3.23
C ASN A 85 4.90 -7.57 -2.80
N GLN A 86 5.12 -8.04 -1.57
CA GLN A 86 4.42 -9.22 -1.03
C GLN A 86 2.89 -9.02 -1.00
N CYS A 87 2.43 -7.86 -0.56
CA CYS A 87 1.02 -7.52 -0.54
C CYS A 87 0.42 -7.44 -1.94
N ASN A 88 1.18 -7.00 -2.94
CA ASN A 88 0.73 -6.92 -4.33
C ASN A 88 0.52 -8.29 -4.97
N GLU A 89 1.25 -9.34 -4.52
CA GLU A 89 1.04 -10.70 -5.01
C GLU A 89 -0.37 -11.22 -4.67
N SER A 90 -0.89 -10.83 -3.50
CA SER A 90 -2.22 -11.21 -3.00
C SER A 90 -3.32 -10.23 -3.42
N PHE A 91 -3.02 -8.94 -3.45
CA PHE A 91 -3.94 -7.84 -3.72
C PHE A 91 -3.39 -6.97 -4.84
N ARG A 92 -3.48 -7.48 -6.08
CA ARG A 92 -2.93 -6.83 -7.27
C ARG A 92 -3.50 -5.43 -7.43
N THR A 93 -2.67 -4.44 -7.15
CA THR A 93 -3.02 -3.02 -7.13
C THR A 93 -2.11 -2.28 -8.09
N ASP A 94 -2.70 -1.43 -8.92
CA ASP A 94 -1.93 -0.55 -9.79
C ASP A 94 -1.29 0.56 -8.94
N MET A 95 -0.04 0.92 -9.24
CA MET A 95 0.66 2.00 -8.55
C MET A 95 -0.08 3.33 -8.66
N ALA A 96 -0.88 3.54 -9.72
CA ALA A 96 -1.74 4.72 -9.86
C ALA A 96 -2.71 4.92 -8.69
N TYR A 97 -3.17 3.85 -8.02
CA TYR A 97 -3.99 3.98 -6.81
C TYR A 97 -3.18 4.53 -5.64
N ILE A 98 -1.92 4.09 -5.50
CA ILE A 98 -1.04 4.52 -4.41
C ILE A 98 -0.59 5.96 -4.65
N ASP A 99 -0.23 6.31 -5.88
CA ASP A 99 0.11 7.68 -6.27
C ASP A 99 -1.06 8.63 -6.02
N ALA A 100 -2.27 8.26 -6.45
CA ALA A 100 -3.47 9.06 -6.21
C ALA A 100 -3.79 9.22 -4.71
N LEU A 101 -3.57 8.17 -3.91
CA LEU A 101 -3.75 8.24 -2.45
C LEU A 101 -2.73 9.20 -1.82
N MET A 102 -1.46 9.13 -2.24
CA MET A 102 -0.43 10.04 -1.74
C MET A 102 -0.69 11.48 -2.19
N GLU A 103 -1.14 11.71 -3.42
CA GLU A 103 -1.33 13.06 -3.98
C GLU A 103 -2.63 13.73 -3.49
N SER A 104 -3.73 12.99 -3.47
CA SER A 104 -5.07 13.53 -3.23
C SER A 104 -5.69 13.10 -1.90
N GLY A 105 -5.12 12.10 -1.23
CA GLY A 105 -5.72 11.46 -0.07
C GLY A 105 -6.79 10.42 -0.41
N SER A 106 -7.04 10.11 -1.68
CA SER A 106 -8.13 9.22 -2.10
C SER A 106 -7.78 8.32 -3.29
N PHE A 107 -8.45 7.18 -3.37
CA PHE A 107 -8.37 6.29 -4.54
C PHE A 107 -9.25 6.77 -5.71
N PRO A 108 -8.81 6.55 -6.97
CA PRO A 108 -9.59 6.93 -8.15
C PRO A 108 -10.96 6.24 -8.23
N ASP A 109 -11.02 4.96 -7.83
CA ASP A 109 -12.26 4.21 -7.65
C ASP A 109 -12.32 3.65 -6.22
N GLU A 110 -13.08 4.30 -5.34
CA GLU A 110 -13.31 3.84 -3.97
C GLU A 110 -14.28 2.65 -3.89
N THR A 111 -14.83 2.16 -4.99
CA THR A 111 -15.65 0.93 -4.99
C THR A 111 -14.78 -0.32 -5.14
N ASP A 112 -13.58 -0.19 -5.71
CA ASP A 112 -12.61 -1.28 -5.74
C ASP A 112 -12.03 -1.53 -4.35
N ARG A 113 -12.18 -2.78 -3.91
CA ARG A 113 -11.74 -3.23 -2.59
C ARG A 113 -10.30 -3.72 -2.61
N THR A 114 -9.79 -4.15 -3.76
CA THR A 114 -8.44 -4.69 -3.91
C THR A 114 -7.37 -3.72 -3.37
N PRO A 115 -7.33 -2.44 -3.79
CA PRO A 115 -6.34 -1.48 -3.29
C PRO A 115 -6.52 -1.17 -1.79
N LYS A 116 -7.74 -1.27 -1.26
CA LYS A 116 -8.00 -1.09 0.18
C LYS A 116 -7.42 -2.23 1.01
N CYS A 117 -7.56 -3.46 0.50
CA CYS A 117 -6.97 -4.63 1.16
C CYS A 117 -5.45 -4.68 0.98
N TYR A 118 -4.91 -4.15 -0.11
CA TYR A 118 -3.49 -3.91 -0.27
C TYR A 118 -2.96 -2.96 0.82
N VAL A 119 -3.61 -1.80 1.02
CA VAL A 119 -3.24 -0.86 2.10
C VAL A 119 -3.27 -1.53 3.46
N ARG A 120 -4.33 -2.28 3.78
CA ARG A 120 -4.40 -3.07 5.01
C ARG A 120 -3.18 -3.98 5.18
N CYS A 121 -2.89 -4.77 4.15
CA CYS A 121 -1.78 -5.73 4.18
C CYS A 121 -0.46 -5.03 4.50
N VAL A 122 -0.16 -3.91 3.82
CA VAL A 122 1.07 -3.15 4.05
C VAL A 122 1.12 -2.63 5.50
N LEU A 123 0.03 -2.02 5.99
CA LEU A 123 -0.03 -1.49 7.35
C LEU A 123 0.14 -2.57 8.43
N GLU A 124 -0.42 -3.76 8.21
CA GLU A 124 -0.25 -4.91 9.11
C GLU A 124 1.20 -5.38 9.16
N HIS A 125 1.85 -5.48 7.99
CA HIS A 125 3.25 -5.91 7.90
C HIS A 125 4.23 -4.94 8.55
N VAL A 126 4.01 -3.62 8.39
CA VAL A 126 4.87 -2.61 9.01
C VAL A 126 4.52 -2.31 10.46
N GLY A 127 3.46 -2.94 10.99
CA GLY A 127 3.03 -2.82 12.39
C GLY A 127 2.22 -1.56 12.72
N VAL A 128 1.82 -0.77 11.71
CA VAL A 128 0.92 0.38 11.91
C VAL A 128 -0.50 -0.08 12.21
N ALA A 129 -0.92 -1.22 11.65
CA ALA A 129 -2.20 -1.84 11.96
C ALA A 129 -1.98 -3.21 12.62
N SER A 130 -2.81 -3.53 13.59
CA SER A 130 -2.96 -4.90 14.10
C SER A 130 -3.88 -5.71 13.19
N GLU A 131 -3.84 -7.03 13.31
CA GLU A 131 -4.76 -7.92 12.59
C GLU A 131 -6.23 -7.62 12.94
N GLU A 132 -6.51 -7.17 14.17
CA GLU A 132 -7.84 -6.76 14.64
C GLU A 132 -8.31 -5.40 14.08
N GLY A 133 -7.40 -4.65 13.45
CA GLY A 133 -7.67 -3.34 12.86
C GLY A 133 -7.66 -2.19 13.86
N ALA A 134 -6.89 -2.30 14.94
CA ALA A 134 -6.44 -1.17 15.75
C ALA A 134 -5.14 -0.59 15.16
N PHE A 135 -4.94 0.72 15.30
CA PHE A 135 -3.80 1.44 14.71
C PHE A 135 -2.81 1.93 15.77
N ASP A 136 -1.52 1.87 15.46
CA ASP A 136 -0.43 2.42 16.26
C ASP A 136 0.08 3.72 15.63
N ALA A 137 -0.24 4.84 16.27
CA ALA A 137 0.10 6.16 15.76
C ALA A 137 1.60 6.50 15.88
N ALA A 138 2.29 5.98 16.91
CA ALA A 138 3.73 6.15 17.05
C ALA A 138 4.43 5.42 15.91
N ARG A 139 4.01 4.19 15.62
CA ARG A 139 4.53 3.44 14.48
C ARG A 139 4.19 4.10 13.15
N ALA A 140 3.01 4.70 13.01
CA ALA A 140 2.66 5.47 11.82
C ALA A 140 3.63 6.65 11.62
N SER A 141 3.99 7.36 12.68
CA SER A 141 4.96 8.47 12.60
C SER A 141 6.35 8.01 12.18
N GLU A 142 6.79 6.81 12.55
CA GLU A 142 8.07 6.26 12.10
C GLU A 142 8.02 5.87 10.62
N VAL A 143 6.93 5.23 10.19
CA VAL A 143 6.79 4.70 8.83
C VAL A 143 6.51 5.81 7.80
N PHE A 144 5.74 6.83 8.17
CA PHE A 144 5.34 7.93 7.31
C PHE A 144 6.14 9.21 7.57
N ALA A 145 7.26 9.12 8.30
CA ALA A 145 8.20 10.23 8.42
C ALA A 145 8.67 10.69 7.04
N GLY A 146 8.71 12.01 6.82
CA GLY A 146 9.13 12.55 5.54
C GLY A 146 9.04 14.06 5.46
N GLU A 147 9.12 14.55 4.23
CA GLU A 147 9.01 15.98 3.91
C GLU A 147 7.88 16.19 2.90
N ARG A 148 7.08 17.24 3.12
CA ARG A 148 6.01 17.64 2.20
C ARG A 148 6.01 19.16 2.06
N GLY A 149 5.97 19.64 0.81
CA GLY A 149 6.00 21.08 0.53
C GLY A 149 7.24 21.80 1.04
N GLY A 150 8.39 21.11 1.14
CA GLY A 150 9.63 21.68 1.68
C GLY A 150 9.71 21.71 3.21
N ARG A 151 8.77 21.07 3.91
CA ARG A 151 8.68 21.06 5.38
C ARG A 151 8.69 19.63 5.90
N ALA A 152 9.52 19.36 6.90
CA ALA A 152 9.53 18.09 7.60
C ALA A 152 8.20 17.88 8.33
N MET A 153 7.62 16.69 8.21
CA MET A 153 6.36 16.34 8.85
C MET A 153 6.61 15.88 10.29
N THR A 154 6.52 16.79 11.25
CA THR A 154 6.90 16.51 12.66
C THR A 154 5.74 16.11 13.57
N ASP A 155 4.50 16.24 13.09
CA ASP A 155 3.25 16.03 13.82
C ASP A 155 2.46 14.81 13.31
N VAL A 156 3.10 13.92 12.52
CA VAL A 156 2.46 12.74 11.92
C VAL A 156 1.81 11.84 12.98
N GLN A 157 2.44 11.69 14.15
CA GLN A 157 1.85 10.94 15.26
C GLN A 157 0.50 11.54 15.69
N ASP A 158 0.45 12.85 15.94
CA ASP A 158 -0.78 13.52 16.40
C ASP A 158 -1.90 13.41 15.35
N LEU A 159 -1.55 13.54 14.06
CA LEU A 159 -2.48 13.34 12.95
C LEU A 159 -2.98 11.89 12.88
N ALA A 160 -2.10 10.91 13.06
CA ALA A 160 -2.45 9.49 13.08
C ALA A 160 -3.35 9.14 14.28
N GLU A 161 -3.08 9.67 15.47
CA GLU A 161 -3.94 9.51 16.65
C GLU A 161 -5.35 10.03 16.39
N ALA A 162 -5.48 11.19 15.74
CA ALA A 162 -6.77 11.76 15.36
C ALA A 162 -7.55 10.90 14.33
N CYS A 163 -6.86 10.08 13.55
CA CYS A 163 -7.44 9.20 12.53
C CYS A 163 -7.71 7.77 13.00
N ALA A 164 -7.20 7.37 14.18
CA ALA A 164 -7.15 5.99 14.64
C ALA A 164 -8.48 5.44 15.23
N ASP A 165 -9.34 6.29 15.80
CA ASP A 165 -10.64 5.84 16.34
C ASP A 165 -11.63 5.57 15.21
N ARG A 166 -11.82 4.28 14.91
CA ARG A 166 -12.54 3.80 13.72
C ARG A 166 -13.38 2.57 14.02
N ASN A 167 -14.57 2.47 13.41
CA ASN A 167 -15.54 1.41 13.69
C ASN A 167 -16.06 0.67 12.43
N GLU A 168 -15.45 0.86 11.27
CA GLU A 168 -15.85 0.16 10.05
C GLU A 168 -15.72 -1.36 10.25
N SER A 169 -16.77 -2.14 9.96
CA SER A 169 -16.76 -3.59 10.17
C SER A 169 -15.76 -4.32 9.25
N CYS A 170 -15.56 -3.80 8.05
CA CYS A 170 -14.59 -4.32 7.10
C CYS A 170 -13.18 -3.82 7.41
N LYS A 171 -12.23 -4.73 7.69
CA LYS A 171 -10.84 -4.38 8.00
C LYS A 171 -10.12 -3.63 6.86
N CYS A 172 -10.38 -4.00 5.60
CA CYS A 172 -9.81 -3.29 4.45
C CYS A 172 -10.33 -1.86 4.34
N GLU A 173 -11.64 -1.65 4.52
CA GLU A 173 -12.23 -0.30 4.57
C GLU A 173 -11.68 0.50 5.73
N ARG A 174 -11.61 -0.10 6.92
CA ARG A 174 -11.07 0.56 8.11
C ARG A 174 -9.64 1.07 7.89
N SER A 175 -8.79 0.22 7.32
CA SER A 175 -7.39 0.56 7.00
C SER A 175 -7.29 1.64 5.94
N TYR A 176 -8.10 1.54 4.88
CA TYR A 176 -8.18 2.58 3.87
C TYR A 176 -8.64 3.92 4.45
N ARG A 177 -9.67 3.91 5.30
CA ARG A 177 -10.22 5.13 5.92
C ARG A 177 -9.25 5.79 6.89
N PHE A 178 -8.45 5.00 7.60
CA PHE A 178 -7.31 5.50 8.37
C PHE A 178 -6.30 6.22 7.45
N MET A 179 -5.81 5.55 6.40
CA MET A 179 -4.82 6.16 5.49
C MET A 179 -5.34 7.39 4.76
N ARG A 180 -6.59 7.35 4.29
CA ARG A 180 -7.24 8.50 3.68
C ARG A 180 -7.28 9.69 4.64
N CYS A 181 -7.68 9.46 5.90
CA CYS A 181 -7.70 10.51 6.91
C CYS A 181 -6.30 11.10 7.14
N LEU A 182 -5.28 10.25 7.28
CA LEU A 182 -3.90 10.68 7.50
C LEU A 182 -3.37 11.50 6.32
N MET A 183 -3.51 10.99 5.10
CA MET A 183 -3.05 11.67 3.87
C MET A 183 -3.80 12.99 3.65
N GLU A 184 -5.13 13.04 3.83
CA GLU A 184 -5.90 14.28 3.74
C GLU A 184 -5.44 15.31 4.79
N ALA A 185 -5.14 14.87 6.02
CA ALA A 185 -4.64 15.72 7.09
C ALA A 185 -3.24 16.28 6.78
N GLU A 186 -2.30 15.42 6.35
CA GLU A 186 -0.97 15.84 5.91
C GLU A 186 -1.04 16.82 4.74
N ILE A 187 -1.84 16.52 3.72
CA ILE A 187 -1.99 17.40 2.55
C ILE A 187 -2.49 18.77 3.01
N LYS A 188 -3.48 18.81 3.90
CA LYS A 188 -4.04 20.07 4.42
C LYS A 188 -3.00 20.87 5.21
N GLU A 189 -2.26 20.22 6.09
CA GLU A 189 -1.26 20.88 6.94
C GLU A 189 -0.04 21.34 6.14
N TYR A 190 0.42 20.52 5.19
CA TYR A 190 1.72 20.71 4.54
C TYR A 190 1.67 21.28 3.12
N SER A 191 0.57 21.15 2.38
CA SER A 191 0.48 21.61 0.96
C SER A 191 0.11 23.09 0.80
N SER A 192 -0.29 23.77 1.86
CA SER A 192 -0.59 25.20 1.83
C SER A 192 0.69 26.02 2.02
N ASN A 193 1.37 26.36 0.91
CA ASN A 193 2.42 27.39 0.85
C ASN A 193 2.01 28.47 -0.14
#